data_AF-A0A3Q0JEM5-F1
#
_entry.id   AF-A0A3Q0JEM5-F1
#
_cell.length_a   1.000
_cell.length_b   1.000
_cell.length_c   1.000
_cell.angle_alpha   90.00
_cell.angle_beta   90.00
_cell.angle_gamma   90.00
#
_symmetry.space_group_name_H-M   'P 1'
#
loop_
_entity.id
_entity.type
_entity.pdbx_description
1 polymer ?
#
loop_
_entity_poly.entity_id
_entity_poly.type
_entity_poly.pdbx_seq_one_letter_code
_entity_poly.pdbx_strand_id
1 'polypeptide(L)'
;MSVLSMSGESEIPHKSLINIEESDEDIPASKKFKSVYTVSLSDKFQTLDFSVKQSKLSNYFQGGQSSLVGFYVLRWAMVVLTGVMVGVIHFIMHAGVTFGSSLKVQWLEVITDGFPQDVWRTYLGLAGFNMIFLGIACALCLFFAMEASGGNVSGVMAYLNGSRIKKFFTIRTVLVKMCSTTAMMCTATPGGMEGPIIHIGAAVGKYG
;
A
#
# COMPACT_ATOMS: atom_id res chain seq x y z
N MET A 1 -51.25 22.87 38.60
CA MET A 1 -49.88 23.14 38.11
C MET A 1 -49.65 22.19 36.95
N SER A 2 -49.95 22.64 35.73
CA SER A 2 -49.84 21.86 34.49
C SER A 2 -48.44 21.95 33.91
N VAL A 3 -47.86 20.83 33.50
CA VAL A 3 -47.01 20.68 32.29
C VAL A 3 -47.13 19.20 31.87
N LEU A 4 -48.07 18.81 31.01
CA LEU A 4 -47.99 18.66 29.54
C LEU A 4 -46.88 17.71 29.04
N SER A 5 -47.36 16.55 28.59
CA SER A 5 -46.73 15.54 27.73
C SER A 5 -46.22 16.14 26.42
N MET A 6 -45.11 15.61 25.88
CA MET A 6 -44.93 15.56 24.43
C MET A 6 -43.92 14.49 23.98
N SER A 7 -44.44 13.61 23.13
CA SER A 7 -43.73 12.72 22.20
C SER A 7 -42.77 13.50 21.29
N GLY A 8 -41.66 12.87 20.91
CA GLY A 8 -40.66 13.47 20.02
C GLY A 8 -39.73 12.43 19.42
N GLU A 9 -40.21 11.76 18.39
CA GLU A 9 -39.45 10.97 17.43
C GLU A 9 -38.44 11.89 16.72
N SER A 10 -37.14 11.74 16.99
CA SER A 10 -36.10 12.51 16.30
C SER A 10 -35.55 11.70 15.12
N GLU A 11 -36.19 11.84 13.96
CA GLU A 11 -35.58 11.52 12.68
C GLU A 11 -34.27 12.30 12.52
N ILE A 12 -33.18 11.60 12.21
CA ILE A 12 -31.89 12.21 11.91
C ILE A 12 -31.87 12.42 10.39
N PRO A 13 -31.97 13.67 9.87
CA PRO A 13 -31.91 13.88 8.44
C PRO A 13 -30.50 13.63 7.91
N HIS A 14 -30.47 12.80 6.88
CA HIS A 14 -29.35 12.45 6.03
C HIS A 14 -28.85 13.68 5.24
N LYS A 15 -27.52 13.75 5.00
CA LYS A 15 -26.72 14.82 4.35
C LYS A 15 -26.24 15.96 5.26
N SER A 16 -25.07 15.77 5.87
CA SER A 16 -24.16 16.89 6.13
C SER A 16 -23.48 17.29 4.81
N LEU A 17 -24.20 18.03 3.97
CA LEU A 17 -23.56 18.91 3.00
C LEU A 17 -22.88 20.00 3.83
N ILE A 18 -21.55 20.08 3.74
CA ILE A 18 -20.80 21.20 4.31
C ILE A 18 -21.13 22.40 3.40
N ASN A 19 -22.25 23.07 3.70
CA ASN A 19 -22.54 24.39 3.17
C ASN A 19 -21.58 25.36 3.86
N ILE A 20 -20.47 25.65 3.18
CA ILE A 20 -19.71 26.86 3.48
C ILE A 20 -20.57 27.99 2.91
N GLU A 21 -21.36 28.61 3.78
CA GLU A 21 -22.11 29.81 3.43
C GLU A 21 -21.10 30.87 3.01
N GLU A 22 -21.15 31.20 1.73
CA GLU A 22 -20.33 32.16 1.03
C GLU A 22 -20.77 33.56 1.48
N SER A 23 -20.14 34.06 2.55
CA SER A 23 -20.22 35.48 2.91
C SER A 23 -19.01 36.20 2.30
N ASP A 24 -19.28 37.04 1.30
CA ASP A 24 -18.37 37.91 0.57
C ASP A 24 -17.61 38.90 1.49
N GLU A 25 -16.67 38.43 2.28
CA GLU A 25 -15.67 39.27 2.94
C GLU A 25 -14.27 38.91 2.46
N ASP A 26 -13.58 39.92 1.91
CA ASP A 26 -12.25 39.88 1.34
C ASP A 26 -11.26 38.98 2.10
N ILE A 27 -11.11 37.75 1.60
CA ILE A 27 -10.23 36.75 2.20
C ILE A 27 -8.77 37.13 1.92
N PRO A 28 -7.92 37.36 2.95
CA PRO A 28 -6.51 37.67 2.74
C PRO A 28 -5.83 36.55 1.93
N ALA A 29 -4.92 36.91 1.02
CA ALA A 29 -4.28 35.98 0.08
C ALA A 29 -3.66 34.73 0.75
N SER A 30 -3.24 34.84 2.01
CA SER A 30 -2.76 33.72 2.84
C SER A 30 -3.84 32.67 3.17
N LYS A 31 -5.09 33.08 3.39
CA LYS A 31 -6.24 32.20 3.62
C LYS A 31 -6.72 31.59 2.30
N LYS A 32 -6.70 32.33 1.18
CA LYS A 32 -7.00 31.80 -0.16
C LYS A 32 -5.97 30.75 -0.59
N PHE A 33 -4.69 31.01 -0.34
CA PHE A 33 -3.61 30.04 -0.50
C PHE A 33 -3.89 28.80 0.35
N LYS A 34 -4.07 28.94 1.67
CA LYS A 34 -4.37 27.81 2.57
C LYS A 34 -5.58 26.98 2.13
N SER A 35 -6.67 27.63 1.71
CA SER A 35 -7.89 27.00 1.18
C SER A 35 -7.61 26.13 -0.05
N VAL A 36 -6.90 26.66 -1.05
CA VAL A 36 -6.59 25.94 -2.30
C VAL A 36 -5.74 24.69 -2.04
N TYR A 37 -4.72 24.75 -1.18
CA TYR A 37 -3.95 23.55 -0.82
C TYR A 37 -4.78 22.56 0.00
N THR A 38 -5.65 23.01 0.90
CA THR A 38 -6.50 22.11 1.68
C THR A 38 -7.52 21.36 0.81
N VAL A 39 -8.11 22.03 -0.19
CA VAL A 39 -9.01 21.38 -1.15
C VAL A 39 -8.24 20.40 -2.04
N SER A 40 -7.06 20.79 -2.54
CA SER A 40 -6.21 19.91 -3.34
C SER A 40 -5.67 18.69 -2.56
N LEU A 41 -5.36 18.84 -1.27
CA LEU A 41 -5.01 17.73 -0.38
C LEU A 41 -6.21 16.84 -0.08
N SER A 42 -7.39 17.40 0.15
CA SER A 42 -8.64 16.66 0.40
C SER A 42 -8.99 15.74 -0.78
N ASP A 43 -8.72 16.17 -2.01
CA ASP A 43 -8.90 15.32 -3.18
C ASP A 43 -7.89 14.17 -3.28
N LYS A 44 -6.68 14.32 -2.72
CA LYS A 44 -5.65 13.27 -2.73
C LYS A 44 -5.80 12.28 -1.58
N PHE A 45 -6.26 12.74 -0.41
CA PHE A 45 -6.39 11.97 0.81
C PHE A 45 -7.83 12.00 1.31
N GLN A 46 -8.47 10.85 1.35
CA GLN A 46 -9.85 10.71 1.85
C GLN A 46 -9.86 9.96 3.18
N THR A 47 -10.80 10.28 4.06
CA THR A 47 -10.94 9.55 5.32
C THR A 47 -11.56 8.17 5.09
N LEU A 48 -11.05 7.14 5.76
CA LEU A 48 -11.67 5.82 5.81
C LEU A 48 -12.76 5.82 6.89
N ASP A 49 -13.96 5.42 6.49
CA ASP A 49 -15.04 5.18 7.44
C ASP A 49 -14.94 3.75 7.98
N PHE A 50 -14.47 3.62 9.22
CA PHE A 50 -14.45 2.35 9.97
C PHE A 50 -15.74 2.11 10.76
N SER A 51 -16.72 3.03 10.69
CA SER A 51 -17.96 2.90 11.41
C SER A 51 -18.79 1.75 10.86
N VAL A 52 -19.28 0.89 11.74
CA VAL A 52 -20.19 -0.18 11.35
C VAL A 52 -21.53 0.46 11.00
N LYS A 53 -21.96 0.34 9.73
CA LYS A 53 -23.23 0.91 9.27
C LYS A 53 -24.40 0.13 9.87
N GLN A 54 -24.89 0.59 11.02
CA GLN A 54 -26.06 0.04 11.67
C GLN A 54 -27.31 0.46 10.90
N SER A 55 -27.82 -0.45 10.06
CA SER A 55 -29.10 -0.32 9.39
C SER A 55 -30.07 -1.37 9.92
N LYS A 56 -31.38 -1.11 9.80
CA LYS A 56 -32.41 -2.11 10.13
C LYS A 56 -32.16 -3.45 9.40
N LEU A 57 -31.62 -3.37 8.17
CA LEU A 57 -31.19 -4.52 7.39
C LEU A 57 -29.98 -5.25 8.01
N SER A 58 -28.97 -4.53 8.50
CA SER A 58 -27.82 -5.13 9.22
C SER A 58 -28.27 -5.92 10.45
N ASN A 59 -29.19 -5.37 11.23
CA ASN A 59 -29.69 -6.02 12.45
C ASN A 59 -30.48 -7.30 12.15
N TYR A 60 -31.19 -7.35 11.02
CA TYR A 60 -31.93 -8.55 10.60
C TYR A 60 -30.99 -9.73 10.27
N PHE A 61 -29.84 -9.47 9.64
CA PHE A 61 -28.85 -10.51 9.32
C PHE A 61 -28.00 -10.94 10.54
N GLN A 62 -27.95 -10.12 11.60
CA GLN A 62 -27.05 -10.33 12.73
C GLN A 62 -27.68 -11.11 13.90
N GLY A 63 -28.98 -11.41 13.84
CA GLY A 63 -29.77 -12.00 14.94
C GLY A 63 -29.61 -13.49 15.23
N GLY A 64 -28.70 -14.21 14.56
CA GLY A 64 -28.51 -15.66 14.77
C GLY A 64 -27.31 -16.01 15.67
N GLN A 65 -27.55 -16.44 16.93
CA GLN A 65 -26.49 -16.82 17.87
C GLN A 65 -25.59 -17.99 17.40
N SER A 66 -26.08 -18.91 16.56
CA SER A 66 -25.29 -20.02 16.01
C SER A 66 -24.26 -19.60 14.96
N SER A 67 -24.34 -18.36 14.48
CA SER A 67 -23.43 -17.76 13.49
C SER A 67 -22.14 -17.20 14.12
N LEU A 68 -22.13 -16.96 15.45
CA LEU A 68 -20.97 -16.35 16.12
C LEU A 68 -19.73 -17.24 16.09
N VAL A 69 -19.86 -18.54 16.41
CA VAL A 69 -18.73 -19.48 16.38
C VAL A 69 -18.19 -19.63 14.96
N GLY A 70 -19.08 -19.75 13.97
CA GLY A 70 -18.70 -19.79 12.55
C GLY A 70 -17.99 -18.52 12.09
N PHE A 71 -18.43 -17.35 12.55
CA PHE A 71 -17.78 -16.07 12.27
C PHE A 71 -16.37 -15.99 12.84
N TYR A 72 -16.14 -16.43 14.07
CA TYR A 72 -14.80 -16.47 14.65
C TYR A 72 -13.89 -17.44 13.90
N VAL A 73 -14.37 -18.64 13.59
CA VAL A 73 -13.59 -19.63 12.82
C VAL A 73 -13.25 -19.09 11.43
N LEU A 74 -14.22 -18.50 10.72
CA LEU A 74 -14.00 -17.91 9.40
C LEU A 74 -13.02 -16.75 9.47
N ARG A 75 -13.10 -15.90 10.49
CA ARG A 75 -12.16 -14.80 10.71
C ARG A 75 -10.73 -15.30 10.88
N TRP A 76 -10.51 -16.33 11.70
CA TRP A 76 -9.18 -16.93 11.86
C TRP A 76 -8.72 -17.65 10.59
N ALA A 77 -9.63 -18.33 9.88
CA ALA A 77 -9.33 -18.95 8.60
C ALA A 77 -8.85 -17.92 7.55
N MET A 78 -9.45 -16.73 7.48
CA MET A 78 -9.00 -15.65 6.60
C MET A 78 -7.60 -15.12 6.98
N VAL A 79 -7.30 -15.02 8.28
CA VAL A 79 -5.96 -14.63 8.75
C VAL A 79 -4.91 -15.66 8.34
N VAL A 80 -5.22 -16.96 8.48
CA VAL A 80 -4.32 -18.03 8.03
C VAL A 80 -4.15 -18.01 6.51
N LEU A 81 -5.25 -17.87 5.76
CA LEU A 81 -5.23 -17.83 4.30
C LEU A 81 -4.39 -16.66 3.78
N THR A 82 -4.58 -15.45 4.32
CA THR A 82 -3.77 -14.28 3.94
C THR A 82 -2.29 -14.48 4.26
N GLY A 83 -1.96 -15.08 5.42
CA GLY A 83 -0.59 -15.45 5.78
C GLY A 83 0.05 -16.43 4.79
N VAL A 84 -0.67 -17.47 4.38
CA VAL A 84 -0.21 -18.44 3.38
C VAL A 84 0.04 -17.76 2.03
N MET A 85 -0.88 -16.93 1.57
CA MET A 85 -0.74 -16.23 0.29
C MET A 85 0.47 -15.29 0.29
N VAL A 86 0.68 -14.52 1.37
CA VAL A 86 1.85 -13.63 1.50
C VAL A 86 3.15 -14.45 1.58
N GLY A 87 3.14 -15.59 2.28
CA GLY A 87 4.28 -16.51 2.35
C GLY A 87 4.67 -17.07 0.98
N VAL A 88 3.70 -17.50 0.18
CA VAL A 88 3.93 -17.98 -1.19
C VAL A 88 4.52 -16.87 -2.07
N ILE A 89 3.97 -15.66 -1.98
CA ILE A 89 4.49 -14.51 -2.74
C ILE A 89 5.94 -14.20 -2.33
N HIS A 90 6.22 -14.17 -1.03
CA HIS A 90 7.57 -13.94 -0.53
C HIS A 90 8.54 -15.03 -1.02
N PHE A 91 8.13 -16.30 -0.99
CA PHE A 91 8.95 -17.40 -1.51
C PHE A 91 9.29 -17.22 -2.99
N ILE A 92 8.32 -16.83 -3.83
CA ILE A 92 8.54 -16.56 -5.26
C ILE A 92 9.53 -15.42 -5.46
N MET A 93 9.39 -14.32 -4.70
CA MET A 93 10.34 -13.20 -4.76
C MET A 93 11.74 -13.65 -4.34
N HIS A 94 11.86 -14.38 -3.23
CA HIS A 94 13.14 -14.88 -2.73
C HIS A 94 13.82 -15.83 -3.73
N ALA A 95 13.06 -16.70 -4.39
CA ALA A 95 13.55 -17.54 -5.48
C ALA A 95 14.11 -16.69 -6.65
N GLY A 96 13.41 -15.63 -7.02
CA GLY A 96 13.87 -14.68 -8.04
C GLY A 96 15.18 -13.97 -7.66
N VAL A 97 15.32 -13.54 -6.40
CA VAL A 97 16.57 -12.92 -5.89
C VAL A 97 17.72 -13.92 -5.88
N THR A 98 17.46 -15.17 -5.48
CA THR A 98 18.47 -16.23 -5.48
C THR A 98 18.96 -16.49 -6.90
N PHE A 99 18.05 -16.59 -7.87
CA PHE A 99 18.38 -16.77 -9.27
C PHE A 99 19.21 -15.60 -9.83
N GLY A 100 18.82 -14.36 -9.55
CA GLY A 100 19.60 -13.19 -9.98
C GLY A 100 20.97 -13.10 -9.32
N SER A 101 21.09 -13.56 -8.07
CA SER A 101 22.37 -13.66 -7.37
C SER A 101 23.29 -14.71 -8.00
N SER A 102 22.76 -15.86 -8.40
CA SER A 102 23.52 -16.87 -9.14
C SER A 102 23.99 -16.35 -10.50
N LEU A 103 23.14 -15.63 -11.23
CA LEU A 103 23.53 -14.98 -12.49
C LEU A 103 24.67 -13.97 -12.30
N LYS A 104 24.61 -13.18 -11.22
CA LYS A 104 25.68 -12.23 -10.88
C LYS A 104 27.01 -12.93 -10.63
N VAL A 105 26.99 -14.06 -9.92
CA VAL A 105 28.21 -14.85 -9.64
C VAL A 105 28.78 -15.41 -10.94
N GLN A 106 27.96 -16.04 -11.78
CA GLN A 106 28.39 -16.55 -13.09
C GLN A 106 28.97 -15.44 -13.98
N TRP A 107 28.34 -14.26 -13.99
CA TRP A 107 28.86 -13.10 -14.72
C TRP A 107 30.23 -12.66 -14.21
N LEU A 108 30.45 -12.69 -12.90
CA LEU A 108 31.71 -12.32 -12.28
C LEU A 108 32.82 -13.34 -12.55
N GLU A 109 32.48 -14.63 -12.54
CA GLU A 109 33.38 -15.74 -12.90
C GLU A 109 33.90 -15.58 -14.33
N VAL A 110 33.01 -15.34 -15.30
CA VAL A 110 33.38 -15.12 -16.71
C VAL A 110 34.37 -13.96 -16.88
N ILE A 111 34.18 -12.86 -16.13
CA ILE A 111 35.06 -11.69 -16.20
C ILE A 111 36.42 -11.99 -15.54
N THR A 112 36.40 -12.72 -14.43
CA THR A 112 37.60 -13.05 -13.65
C THR A 112 38.48 -14.06 -14.39
N ASP A 113 37.88 -15.05 -15.06
CA ASP A 113 38.58 -16.05 -15.86
C ASP A 113 39.18 -15.44 -17.14
N GLY A 114 38.49 -14.46 -17.75
CA GLY A 114 38.98 -13.76 -18.93
C GLY A 114 40.12 -12.78 -18.67
N PHE A 115 40.18 -12.21 -17.46
CA PHE A 115 41.19 -11.21 -17.06
C PHE A 115 41.73 -11.51 -15.66
N PRO A 116 42.55 -12.57 -15.51
CA PRO A 116 43.11 -12.94 -14.22
C PRO A 116 43.98 -11.80 -13.66
N GLN A 117 43.78 -11.46 -12.38
CA GLN A 117 44.48 -10.41 -11.61
C GLN A 117 44.13 -8.95 -11.94
N ASP A 118 43.28 -8.66 -12.93
CA ASP A 118 42.81 -7.30 -13.23
C ASP A 118 41.62 -6.90 -12.34
N VAL A 119 41.93 -6.44 -11.12
CA VAL A 119 40.92 -6.00 -10.13
C VAL A 119 40.02 -4.88 -10.68
N TRP A 120 40.59 -3.96 -11.46
CA TRP A 120 39.84 -2.83 -12.02
C TRP A 120 38.74 -3.27 -13.01
N ARG A 121 39.04 -4.21 -13.90
CA ARG A 121 38.06 -4.72 -14.89
C ARG A 121 36.94 -5.49 -14.20
N THR A 122 37.29 -6.29 -13.21
CA THR A 122 36.34 -7.06 -12.38
C THR A 122 35.41 -6.12 -11.61
N TYR A 123 35.97 -5.06 -11.01
CA TYR A 123 35.18 -4.01 -10.35
C TYR A 123 34.24 -3.29 -11.31
N LEU A 124 34.71 -2.88 -12.49
CA LEU A 124 33.87 -2.25 -13.51
C LEU A 124 32.77 -3.19 -14.01
N GLY A 125 33.07 -4.48 -14.17
CA GLY A 125 32.09 -5.51 -14.54
C GLY A 125 30.98 -5.65 -13.51
N LEU A 126 31.34 -5.71 -12.23
CA LEU A 126 30.40 -5.74 -11.12
C LEU A 126 29.56 -4.45 -11.03
N ALA A 127 30.20 -3.29 -11.16
CA ALA A 127 29.53 -2.00 -11.16
C ALA A 127 28.55 -1.88 -12.34
N GLY A 128 28.95 -2.30 -13.54
CA GLY A 128 28.12 -2.35 -14.74
C GLY A 128 26.90 -3.25 -14.57
N PHE A 129 27.09 -4.47 -14.03
CA PHE A 129 25.99 -5.38 -13.72
C PHE A 129 24.97 -4.73 -12.77
N ASN A 130 25.45 -4.17 -11.66
CA ASN A 130 24.59 -3.49 -10.69
C ASN A 130 23.86 -2.30 -11.32
N MET A 131 24.53 -1.50 -12.15
CA MET A 131 23.93 -0.31 -12.78
C MET A 131 22.85 -0.69 -13.79
N ILE A 132 23.04 -1.76 -14.58
CA ILE A 132 22.05 -2.24 -15.54
C ILE A 132 20.81 -2.77 -14.80
N PHE A 133 20.98 -3.65 -13.82
CA PHE A 133 19.85 -4.23 -13.07
C PHE A 133 19.10 -3.16 -12.26
N LEU A 134 19.82 -2.24 -11.62
CA LEU A 134 19.19 -1.12 -10.91
C LEU A 134 18.48 -0.18 -11.88
N GLY A 135 19.07 0.07 -13.05
CA GLY A 135 18.44 0.86 -14.12
C GLY A 135 17.13 0.24 -14.58
N ILE A 136 17.08 -1.08 -14.77
CA ILE A 136 15.86 -1.82 -15.12
C ILE A 136 14.82 -1.72 -13.99
N ALA A 137 15.23 -1.89 -12.74
CA ALA A 137 14.34 -1.77 -11.58
C ALA A 137 13.70 -0.36 -11.50
N CYS A 138 14.51 0.69 -11.68
CA CYS A 138 14.05 2.07 -11.73
C CYS A 138 13.12 2.33 -12.92
N ALA A 139 13.48 1.86 -14.11
CA ALA A 139 12.66 2.01 -15.32
C ALA A 139 11.29 1.34 -15.15
N LEU A 140 11.24 0.11 -14.62
CA LEU A 140 9.99 -0.59 -14.32
C LEU A 140 9.09 0.25 -13.38
N CYS A 141 9.67 0.83 -12.33
CA CYS A 141 8.91 1.66 -11.40
C CYS A 141 8.42 2.95 -12.05
N LEU A 142 9.29 3.65 -12.80
CA LEU A 142 8.98 4.96 -13.38
C LEU A 142 7.94 4.88 -14.51
N PHE A 143 8.02 3.87 -15.37
CA PHE A 143 7.13 3.75 -16.52
C PHE A 143 5.78 3.11 -16.19
N PHE A 144 5.73 2.13 -15.28
CA PHE A 144 4.49 1.38 -15.04
C PHE A 144 3.70 1.88 -13.83
N ALA A 145 4.37 2.17 -12.71
CA ALA A 145 3.70 2.58 -11.48
C ALA A 145 4.66 3.34 -10.56
N MET A 146 4.70 4.66 -10.68
CA MET A 146 5.51 5.50 -9.79
C MET A 146 5.08 5.39 -8.31
N GLU A 147 3.80 5.07 -8.08
CA GLU A 147 3.22 4.79 -6.75
C GLU A 147 3.84 3.56 -6.05
N ALA A 148 4.51 2.69 -6.81
CA ALA A 148 5.22 1.53 -6.28
C ALA A 148 6.58 1.89 -5.65
N SER A 149 7.07 3.13 -5.80
CA SER A 149 8.36 3.56 -5.28
C SER A 149 8.41 3.58 -3.75
N GLY A 150 9.60 3.35 -3.17
CA GLY A 150 9.86 3.44 -1.72
C GLY A 150 9.47 2.19 -0.90
N GLY A 151 9.64 2.25 0.42
CA GLY A 151 9.33 1.12 1.33
C GLY A 151 7.84 0.96 1.67
N ASN A 152 7.02 1.99 1.48
CA ASN A 152 5.56 2.01 1.67
C ASN A 152 4.97 1.61 3.04
N VAL A 153 5.81 1.32 4.05
CA VAL A 153 5.34 1.07 5.43
C VAL A 153 4.55 2.26 5.97
N SER A 154 5.02 3.49 5.73
CA SER A 154 4.32 4.72 6.14
C SER A 154 2.95 4.90 5.47
N GLY A 155 2.80 4.48 4.21
CA GLY A 155 1.51 4.53 3.51
C GLY A 155 0.52 3.48 4.02
N VAL A 156 1.00 2.30 4.39
CA VAL A 156 0.18 1.29 5.09
C VAL A 156 -0.24 1.81 6.47
N MET A 157 0.68 2.42 7.24
CA MET A 157 0.35 3.04 8.52
C MET A 157 -0.67 4.18 8.36
N ALA A 158 -0.53 5.03 7.34
CA ALA A 158 -1.49 6.09 7.03
C ALA A 158 -2.88 5.51 6.73
N TYR A 159 -2.95 4.39 5.98
CA TYR A 159 -4.20 3.69 5.70
C TYR A 159 -4.86 3.16 6.97
N LEU A 160 -4.09 2.56 7.88
CA LEU A 160 -4.59 2.07 9.18
C LEU A 160 -5.04 3.21 10.09
N ASN A 161 -4.42 4.38 10.00
CA ASN A 161 -4.84 5.60 10.69
C ASN A 161 -6.08 6.26 10.05
N GLY A 162 -6.67 5.65 9.02
CA GLY A 162 -7.87 6.15 8.36
C GLY A 162 -7.62 7.15 7.22
N SER A 163 -6.38 7.27 6.73
CA SER A 163 -6.06 8.10 5.55
C SER A 163 -5.95 7.24 4.29
N ARG A 164 -6.90 7.40 3.37
CA ARG A 164 -6.93 6.71 2.08
C ARG A 164 -6.11 7.47 1.05
N ILE A 165 -5.04 6.84 0.60
CA ILE A 165 -4.27 7.27 -0.56
C ILE A 165 -4.87 6.63 -1.82
N LYS A 166 -5.23 7.44 -2.82
CA LYS A 166 -5.75 6.94 -4.10
C LYS A 166 -4.75 5.97 -4.75
N LYS A 167 -5.26 4.86 -5.31
CA LYS A 167 -4.52 3.82 -6.09
C LYS A 167 -3.37 3.08 -5.37
N PHE A 168 -3.15 3.33 -4.09
CA PHE A 168 -2.04 2.78 -3.31
C PHE A 168 -1.95 1.24 -3.26
N PHE A 169 -3.09 0.53 -3.24
CA PHE A 169 -3.15 -0.93 -3.21
C PHE A 169 -3.68 -1.53 -4.51
N THR A 170 -3.30 -0.99 -5.66
CA THR A 170 -3.72 -1.55 -6.96
C THR A 170 -2.86 -2.76 -7.32
N ILE A 171 -3.47 -3.81 -7.90
CA ILE A 171 -2.74 -5.03 -8.32
C ILE A 171 -1.56 -4.72 -9.25
N ARG A 172 -1.72 -3.73 -10.14
CA ARG A 172 -0.65 -3.26 -11.04
C ARG A 172 0.54 -2.73 -10.25
N THR A 173 0.28 -1.89 -9.25
CA THR A 173 1.31 -1.31 -8.38
C THR A 173 2.05 -2.40 -7.60
N VAL A 174 1.32 -3.40 -7.10
CA VAL A 174 1.89 -4.55 -6.37
C VAL A 174 2.81 -5.38 -7.26
N LEU A 175 2.37 -5.74 -8.48
CA LEU A 175 3.17 -6.52 -9.41
C LEU A 175 4.43 -5.79 -9.85
N VAL A 176 4.31 -4.51 -10.20
CA VAL A 176 5.47 -3.67 -10.56
C VAL A 176 6.46 -3.61 -9.40
N LYS A 177 5.95 -3.45 -8.17
CA LYS A 177 6.78 -3.42 -6.95
C LYS A 177 7.51 -4.73 -6.70
N MET A 178 6.85 -5.86 -6.89
CA MET A 178 7.49 -7.18 -6.76
C MET A 178 8.66 -7.32 -7.74
N CYS A 179 8.43 -7.01 -9.02
CA CYS A 179 9.45 -7.13 -10.06
C CYS A 179 10.62 -6.15 -9.84
N SER A 180 10.33 -4.88 -9.56
CA SER A 180 11.37 -3.86 -9.35
C SER A 180 12.18 -4.12 -8.09
N THR A 181 11.53 -4.53 -6.98
CA THR A 181 12.22 -4.89 -5.74
C THR A 181 13.10 -6.11 -5.93
N THR A 182 12.63 -7.14 -6.64
CA THR A 182 13.42 -8.35 -6.92
C THR A 182 14.67 -8.00 -7.72
N ALA A 183 14.52 -7.21 -8.80
CA ALA A 183 15.66 -6.75 -9.60
C ALA A 183 16.64 -5.88 -8.80
N MET A 184 16.14 -5.02 -7.91
CA MET A 184 16.96 -4.22 -7.01
C MET A 184 17.75 -5.08 -6.03
N MET A 185 17.15 -6.13 -5.45
CA MET A 185 17.82 -7.05 -4.51
C MET A 185 18.94 -7.87 -5.15
N CYS A 186 18.91 -8.08 -6.47
CA CYS A 186 20.03 -8.70 -7.19
C CYS A 186 21.28 -7.81 -7.23
N THR A 187 21.13 -6.52 -6.95
CA THR A 187 22.23 -5.54 -6.93
C THR A 187 22.75 -5.35 -5.51
N ALA A 188 23.97 -4.79 -5.38
CA ALA A 188 24.57 -4.48 -4.07
C ALA A 188 23.97 -3.21 -3.41
N THR A 189 22.65 -2.99 -3.52
CA THR A 189 22.00 -1.81 -2.94
C THR A 189 21.71 -2.01 -1.44
N PRO A 190 21.91 -0.98 -0.61
CA PRO A 190 21.51 -1.02 0.80
C PRO A 190 19.97 -0.97 0.88
N GLY A 191 19.34 -2.13 1.02
CA GLY A 191 17.89 -2.27 1.10
C GLY A 191 17.47 -3.69 1.42
N GLY A 192 16.26 -3.84 1.96
CA GLY A 192 15.67 -5.14 2.26
C GLY A 192 14.27 -5.29 1.67
N MET A 193 13.79 -6.53 1.59
CA MET A 193 12.45 -6.85 1.08
C MET A 193 11.32 -6.60 2.09
N GLU A 194 11.64 -6.25 3.33
CA GLU A 194 10.68 -6.11 4.43
C GLU A 194 9.57 -5.10 4.15
N GLY A 195 9.93 -3.89 3.71
CA GLY A 195 8.95 -2.83 3.39
C GLY A 195 7.98 -3.23 2.28
N PRO A 196 8.48 -3.68 1.11
CA PRO A 196 7.65 -4.18 0.02
C PRO A 196 6.71 -5.32 0.42
N ILE A 197 7.16 -6.29 1.22
CA ILE A 197 6.34 -7.42 1.66
C ILE A 197 5.15 -6.95 2.51
N ILE A 198 5.36 -5.97 3.40
CA ILE A 198 4.27 -5.40 4.21
C ILE A 198 3.21 -4.74 3.31
N HIS A 199 3.65 -4.00 2.29
CA HIS A 199 2.73 -3.37 1.33
C HIS A 199 1.94 -4.41 0.51
N ILE A 200 2.61 -5.48 0.08
CA ILE A 200 1.99 -6.61 -0.64
C ILE A 200 0.97 -7.31 0.27
N GLY A 201 1.30 -7.57 1.53
CA GLY A 201 0.40 -8.21 2.49
C GLY A 201 -0.87 -7.40 2.75
N ALA A 202 -0.73 -6.09 2.92
CA ALA A 202 -1.88 -5.19 3.05
C ALA A 202 -2.73 -5.13 1.75
N ALA A 203 -2.12 -5.28 0.58
CA ALA A 203 -2.87 -5.40 -0.67
C ALA A 203 -3.64 -6.73 -0.76
N VAL A 204 -3.01 -7.86 -0.41
CA VAL A 204 -3.66 -9.18 -0.41
C VAL A 204 -4.85 -9.20 0.55
N GLY A 205 -4.69 -8.70 1.77
CA GLY A 205 -5.79 -8.61 2.75
C GLY A 205 -6.94 -7.69 2.35
N LYS A 206 -6.73 -6.77 1.39
CA LYS A 206 -7.81 -5.95 0.82
C LYS A 206 -8.62 -6.71 -0.24
N TYR A 207 -8.03 -7.70 -0.90
CA TYR A 207 -8.64 -8.45 -2.00
C TYR A 207 -9.17 -9.84 -1.60
N GLY A 208 -8.75 -10.38 -0.46
CA GLY A 208 -9.28 -11.62 0.14
C GLY A 208 -10.43 -11.34 1.09
#